data_AF-A0A101HL68-F1
#
_entry.id   AF-A0A101HL68-F1
#
_cell.length_a   1.000
_cell.length_b   1.000
_cell.length_c   1.000
_cell.angle_alpha   90.00
_cell.angle_beta   90.00
_cell.angle_gamma   90.00
#
_symmetry.space_group_name_H-M   'P 1'
#
loop_
_entity.id
_entity.type
_entity.pdbx_description
1 polymer ?
#
loop_
_entity_poly.entity_id
_entity_poly.type
_entity_poly.pdbx_seq_one_letter_code
_entity_poly.pdbx_strand_id
1 'polypeptide(L)' 'GFEDGSVFGIEGEGFMRVNLACPRAILEEAMKRLMEARK' A
#
# COMPACT_ATOMS: atom_id res chain seq x y z
N GLY A 1 -0.65 6.29 3.09
CA GLY A 1 -0.82 6.96 1.79
C GLY A 1 -0.48 5.98 0.70
N PHE A 2 -1.37 5.81 -0.26
CA PHE A 2 -1.14 4.98 -1.44
C PHE A 2 -0.93 5.88 -2.64
N GLU A 3 0.05 5.54 -3.47
CA GLU A 3 0.36 6.27 -4.68
C GLU A 3 0.46 5.27 -5.83
N ASP A 4 -0.14 5.63 -6.96
CA ASP A 4 -0.04 4.85 -8.19
C ASP A 4 1.42 4.78 -8.64
N GLY A 5 1.92 3.59 -8.98
CA GLY A 5 3.31 3.40 -9.36
C GLY A 5 3.69 4.11 -10.65
N SER A 6 2.74 4.40 -11.54
CA SER A 6 2.99 5.11 -12.80
C SER A 6 3.57 6.51 -12.62
N VAL A 7 3.36 7.14 -11.45
CA VAL A 7 3.96 8.46 -11.13
C VAL A 7 5.49 8.39 -11.01
N PHE A 8 6.06 7.19 -10.88
CA PHE A 8 7.51 6.96 -10.78
C PHE A 8 8.16 6.47 -12.09
N GLY A 9 7.37 6.31 -13.17
CA GLY A 9 7.82 5.78 -14.45
C GLY A 9 6.87 4.73 -15.01
N ILE A 10 7.00 4.42 -16.29
CA ILE A 10 6.15 3.41 -16.96
C ILE A 10 6.35 2.01 -16.36
N GLU A 11 7.54 1.74 -15.82
CA GLU A 11 7.88 0.50 -15.15
C GLU A 11 7.10 0.29 -13.84
N GLY A 12 6.51 1.36 -13.29
CA GLY A 12 5.67 1.30 -12.09
C GLY A 12 4.19 1.02 -12.38
N GLU A 13 3.78 0.91 -13.65
CA GLU A 13 2.39 0.63 -14.01
C GLU A 13 1.92 -0.73 -13.46
N GLY A 14 0.72 -0.77 -12.87
CA GLY A 14 0.18 -1.96 -12.21
C GLY A 14 0.73 -2.21 -10.80
N PHE A 15 1.64 -1.37 -10.31
CA PHE A 15 2.13 -1.38 -8.93
C PHE A 15 1.58 -0.20 -8.12
N MET A 16 1.70 -0.30 -6.80
CA MET A 16 1.29 0.75 -5.87
C MET A 16 2.35 0.92 -4.79
N ARG A 17 2.73 2.17 -4.51
CA ARG A 17 3.64 2.51 -3.41
C ARG A 17 2.84 2.71 -2.14
N VAL A 18 3.35 2.19 -1.03
CA VAL A 18 2.75 2.35 0.30
C VAL A 18 3.73 3.06 1.23
N ASN A 19 3.26 4.12 1.89
CA ASN A 19 4.00 4.75 2.97
C ASN A 19 3.81 3.95 4.28
N LEU A 20 4.92 3.55 4.91
CA LEU A 20 4.95 2.78 6.17
C LEU A 20 5.40 3.59 7.39
N ALA A 21 5.52 4.92 7.28
CA ALA A 21 5.88 5.80 8.38
C ALA A 21 4.67 6.00 9.33
N CYS A 22 4.38 4.97 10.12
CA CYS A 22 3.33 4.96 11.12
C CYS A 22 3.68 4.00 12.27
N PRO A 23 3.01 4.12 13.44
CA PRO A 23 3.13 3.14 14.51
C PRO A 23 2.77 1.73 14.04
N ARG A 24 3.46 0.73 14.58
CA ARG A 24 3.28 -0.68 14.20
C ARG A 24 1.84 -1.17 14.35
N ALA A 25 1.12 -0.73 15.38
CA ALA A 25 -0.29 -1.09 15.57
C ALA A 25 -1.20 -0.65 14.42
N ILE A 26 -0.91 0.52 13.82
CA ILE A 26 -1.67 1.03 12.66
C ILE A 26 -1.36 0.20 11.42
N LEU A 27 -0.08 -0.14 11.21
CA LEU A 27 0.33 -0.99 10.09
C LEU A 27 -0.31 -2.38 10.19
N GLU A 28 -0.31 -3.01 11.36
CA GLU A 28 -0.92 -4.33 11.59
C GLU A 28 -2.41 -4.33 11.25
N GLU A 29 -3.15 -3.30 11.67
CA GLU A 29 -4.57 -3.14 11.36
C GLU A 29 -4.82 -2.91 9.85
N ALA A 30 -4.02 -2.05 9.21
CA ALA A 30 -4.12 -1.81 7.78
C ALA A 30 -3.89 -3.09 6.96
N MET A 31 -2.91 -3.91 7.35
CA MET A 31 -2.63 -5.18 6.69
C MET A 31 -3.78 -6.19 6.84
N LYS A 32 -4.42 -6.26 8.02
CA LYS A 32 -5.61 -7.11 8.23
C LYS A 32 -6.74 -6.74 7.27
N ARG A 33 -7.07 -5.46 7.15
CA ARG A 33 -8.12 -4.98 6.23
C ARG A 33 -7.83 -5.32 4.78
N LEU A 34 -6.57 -5.18 4.34
CA LEU A 34 -6.16 -5.54 2.99
C LEU A 34 -6.29 -7.04 2.72
N MET A 35 -5.94 -7.88 3.70
CA MET A 35 -6.11 -9.34 3.58
C MET A 35 -7.59 -9.76 3.57
N GLU A 36 -8.43 -9.11 4.38
CA GLU A 36 -9.86 -9.36 4.42
C GLU A 36 -10.57 -8.92 3.13
N ALA A 37 -10.24 -7.74 2.59
CA ALA A 37 -10.82 -7.23 1.35
C ALA A 37 -10.42 -8.04 0.10
N ARG A 38 -9.39 -8.89 0.20
CA ARG A 38 -8.94 -9.79 -0.86
C ARG A 38 -9.55 -11.20 -0.78
N LYS A 39 -10.29 -11.54 0.28
CA LYS A 39 -11.08 -12.77 0.34
C LYS A 39 -12.33 -12.63 -0.51
#